data_AF-A0A7L3MW21-F1
#
_entry.id   AF-A0A7L3MW21-F1
#
_cell.length_a   1.000
_cell.length_b   1.000
_cell.length_c   1.000
_cell.angle_alpha   90.00
_cell.angle_beta   90.00
_cell.angle_gamma   90.00
#
_symmetry.space_group_name_H-M   'P 1'
#
loop_
_entity.id
_entity.type
_entity.pdbx_description
1 polymer ?
#
loop_
_entity_poly.entity_id
_entity_poly.type
_entity_poly.pdbx_seq_one_letter_code
_entity_poly.pdbx_strand_id
1 'polypeptide(L)'
;AQQGRVREKVYGKQKIYFADQEQLPAASDAELRGLDGEIAARSGQLQALQQSCRHMEAELKDLNSSMTTPEIAREIEALKKDCASYTEKLERIKSATNHVTPEEKEKVCREQQLYRREWRRRKRMATELLDAILEGYPKSKKQFF
;
A
#
# COMPACT_ATOMS: atom_id res chain seq x y z
N ALA A 1 -25.51 -48.49 -34.33
CA ALA A 1 -25.39 -49.27 -35.58
C ALA A 1 -26.64 -49.17 -36.48
N GLN A 2 -27.88 -49.23 -35.95
CA GLN A 2 -29.12 -49.28 -36.77
C GLN A 2 -29.43 -48.09 -37.69
N GLN A 3 -28.77 -46.93 -37.51
CA GLN A 3 -28.95 -45.77 -38.39
C GLN A 3 -27.83 -45.62 -39.44
N GLY A 4 -26.94 -46.60 -39.59
CA GLY A 4 -25.83 -46.56 -40.56
C GLY A 4 -24.67 -45.60 -40.21
N ARG A 5 -24.88 -44.61 -39.35
CA ARG A 5 -23.89 -43.55 -39.01
C ARG A 5 -22.65 -44.02 -38.22
N VAL A 6 -22.68 -45.24 -37.67
CA VAL A 6 -21.63 -45.77 -36.79
C VAL A 6 -21.34 -47.22 -37.17
N ARG A 7 -20.08 -47.50 -37.52
CA ARG A 7 -19.56 -48.84 -37.80
C ARG A 7 -19.10 -49.52 -36.51
N GLU A 8 -19.31 -50.82 -36.44
CA GLU A 8 -18.87 -51.69 -35.34
C GLU A 8 -17.73 -52.58 -35.85
N LYS A 9 -16.61 -52.63 -35.13
CA LYS A 9 -15.50 -53.56 -35.39
C LYS A 9 -15.24 -54.40 -34.15
N VAL A 10 -15.31 -55.71 -34.31
CA VAL A 10 -15.15 -56.68 -33.24
C VAL A 10 -13.68 -57.15 -33.20
N TYR A 11 -13.06 -57.06 -32.03
CA TYR A 11 -11.74 -57.57 -31.74
C TYR A 11 -11.84 -58.60 -30.60
N GLY A 12 -11.91 -59.88 -30.97
CA GLY A 12 -12.11 -60.96 -30.00
C GLY A 12 -13.41 -60.80 -29.22
N LYS A 13 -13.32 -60.57 -27.90
CA LYS A 13 -14.48 -60.34 -27.02
C LYS A 13 -14.92 -58.88 -26.92
N GLN A 14 -14.17 -57.94 -27.51
CA GLN A 14 -14.43 -56.50 -27.41
C GLN A 14 -14.98 -55.93 -28.72
N LYS A 15 -15.83 -54.90 -28.61
CA LYS A 15 -16.44 -54.20 -29.74
C LYS A 15 -16.05 -52.73 -29.69
N ILE A 16 -15.58 -52.20 -30.81
CA ILE A 16 -15.24 -50.78 -30.99
C ILE A 16 -16.25 -50.17 -31.96
N TYR A 17 -16.81 -49.02 -31.58
CA TYR A 17 -17.76 -48.27 -32.38
C TYR A 17 -17.12 -46.97 -32.86
N PHE A 18 -17.22 -46.64 -34.14
CA PHE A 18 -16.67 -45.42 -34.72
C PHE A 18 -17.59 -44.86 -35.81
N ALA A 19 -17.49 -43.56 -36.06
CA ALA A 19 -18.28 -42.91 -37.10
C ALA A 19 -17.92 -43.49 -38.48
N ASP A 20 -18.95 -43.70 -39.31
CA ASP A 20 -18.73 -44.24 -40.65
C ASP A 20 -18.10 -43.18 -41.58
N GLN A 21 -16.81 -43.33 -41.86
CA GLN A 21 -16.07 -42.41 -42.71
C GLN A 21 -16.44 -42.49 -44.21
N GLU A 22 -17.11 -43.56 -44.71
CA GLU A 22 -17.56 -43.58 -46.13
C GLU A 22 -18.64 -42.52 -46.41
N GLN A 23 -19.34 -42.08 -45.36
CA GLN A 23 -20.39 -41.06 -45.46
C GLN A 23 -19.82 -39.64 -45.56
N LEU A 24 -18.50 -39.48 -45.34
CA LEU A 24 -17.82 -38.22 -45.52
C LEU A 24 -17.31 -38.12 -46.96
N PRO A 25 -17.49 -36.97 -47.62
CA PRO A 25 -16.94 -36.77 -48.96
C PRO A 25 -15.42 -36.86 -48.90
N ALA A 26 -14.84 -37.64 -49.82
CA ALA A 26 -13.39 -37.68 -50.00
C ALA A 26 -12.95 -36.36 -50.64
N ALA A 27 -12.10 -35.62 -49.94
CA ALA A 27 -11.48 -34.42 -50.48
C ALA A 27 -10.34 -34.80 -51.44
N SER A 28 -10.28 -34.13 -52.57
CA SER A 28 -9.14 -34.20 -53.50
C SER A 28 -7.92 -33.45 -52.95
N ASP A 29 -6.73 -33.78 -53.43
CA ASP A 29 -5.49 -33.07 -53.08
C ASP A 29 -5.55 -31.56 -53.41
N ALA A 30 -6.37 -31.16 -54.39
CA ALA A 30 -6.59 -29.76 -54.72
C ALA A 30 -7.43 -29.06 -53.65
N GLU A 31 -8.51 -29.69 -53.18
CA GLU A 31 -9.38 -29.16 -52.11
C GLU A 31 -8.65 -29.11 -50.77
N LEU A 32 -7.86 -30.14 -50.43
CA LEU A 32 -7.03 -30.15 -49.22
C LEU A 32 -6.05 -28.98 -49.20
N ARG A 33 -5.34 -28.74 -50.31
CA ARG A 33 -4.44 -27.59 -50.44
C ARG A 33 -5.17 -26.24 -50.34
N GLY A 34 -6.38 -26.16 -50.89
CA GLY A 34 -7.24 -24.98 -50.74
C GLY A 34 -7.60 -24.71 -49.28
N LEU A 35 -8.05 -25.74 -48.56
CA LEU A 35 -8.37 -25.68 -47.14
C LEU A 35 -7.16 -25.32 -46.28
N ASP A 36 -5.98 -25.89 -46.55
CA ASP A 36 -4.74 -25.53 -45.88
C ASP A 36 -4.38 -24.05 -46.08
N GLY A 37 -4.59 -23.53 -47.30
CA GLY A 37 -4.43 -22.11 -47.61
C GLY A 37 -5.39 -21.22 -46.81
N GLU A 38 -6.67 -21.61 -46.72
CA GLU A 38 -7.66 -20.90 -45.91
C GLU A 38 -7.33 -20.93 -44.41
N ILE A 39 -6.88 -22.08 -43.90
CA ILE A 39 -6.44 -22.24 -42.51
C ILE A 39 -5.26 -21.32 -42.24
N ALA A 40 -4.26 -21.28 -43.13
CA ALA A 40 -3.10 -20.41 -42.99
C ALA A 40 -3.50 -18.93 -43.00
N ALA A 41 -4.36 -18.52 -43.94
CA ALA A 41 -4.85 -17.15 -44.04
C ALA A 41 -5.63 -16.73 -42.78
N ARG A 42 -6.58 -17.54 -42.32
CA ARG A 42 -7.39 -17.27 -41.12
C ARG A 42 -6.53 -17.27 -39.86
N SER A 43 -5.55 -18.17 -39.76
CA SER A 43 -4.62 -18.21 -38.63
C SER A 43 -3.76 -16.95 -38.56
N GLY A 44 -3.28 -16.46 -39.72
CA GLY A 44 -2.55 -15.18 -39.81
C GLY A 44 -3.40 -13.99 -39.39
N GLN A 45 -4.66 -13.92 -39.85
CA GLN A 45 -5.60 -12.87 -39.44
C GLN A 45 -5.88 -12.91 -37.93
N LEU A 46 -6.09 -14.09 -37.37
CA LEU A 46 -6.31 -14.28 -35.93
C LEU A 46 -5.11 -13.82 -35.12
N GLN A 47 -3.90 -14.17 -35.55
CA GLN A 47 -2.67 -13.75 -34.89
C GLN A 47 -2.51 -12.22 -34.90
N ALA A 48 -2.74 -11.58 -36.05
CA ALA A 48 -2.66 -10.12 -36.17
C ALA A 48 -3.70 -9.41 -35.29
N LEU A 49 -4.95 -9.90 -35.29
CA LEU A 49 -6.01 -9.34 -34.45
C LEU A 49 -5.70 -9.52 -32.97
N GLN A 50 -5.19 -10.69 -32.57
CA GLN A 50 -4.81 -10.95 -31.19
C GLN A 50 -3.66 -10.05 -30.71
N GLN A 51 -2.69 -9.76 -31.57
CA GLN A 51 -1.62 -8.80 -31.26
C GLN A 51 -2.18 -7.38 -31.08
N SER A 52 -3.09 -6.95 -31.97
CA SER A 52 -3.76 -5.65 -31.88
C SER A 52 -4.58 -5.53 -30.58
N CYS A 53 -5.36 -6.55 -30.23
CA CYS A 53 -6.10 -6.58 -28.97
C CYS A 53 -5.17 -6.42 -27.75
N ARG A 54 -4.08 -7.18 -27.70
CA ARG A 54 -3.11 -7.09 -26.59
C ARG A 54 -2.49 -5.70 -26.47
N HIS A 55 -2.20 -5.06 -27.61
CA HIS A 55 -1.67 -3.71 -27.63
C HIS A 55 -2.70 -2.69 -27.10
N MET A 56 -3.94 -2.73 -27.58
CA MET A 56 -5.01 -1.85 -27.11
C MET A 56 -5.35 -2.07 -25.63
N GLU A 57 -5.32 -3.32 -25.16
CA GLU A 57 -5.51 -3.65 -23.74
C GLU A 57 -4.39 -3.06 -22.86
N ALA A 58 -3.14 -3.07 -23.35
CA ALA A 58 -2.03 -2.44 -22.64
C ALA A 58 -2.20 -0.92 -22.57
N GLU A 59 -2.55 -0.26 -23.69
CA GLU A 59 -2.82 1.19 -23.70
C GLU A 59 -3.97 1.58 -22.78
N LEU A 60 -5.07 0.81 -22.79
CA LEU A 60 -6.20 1.03 -21.90
C LEU A 60 -5.81 0.86 -20.43
N LYS A 61 -4.98 -0.14 -20.12
CA LYS A 61 -4.48 -0.35 -18.76
C LYS A 61 -3.61 0.81 -18.31
N ASP A 62 -2.70 1.28 -19.17
CA ASP A 62 -1.81 2.39 -18.86
C ASP A 62 -2.63 3.68 -18.63
N LEU A 63 -3.61 3.96 -19.49
CA LEU A 63 -4.48 5.13 -19.33
C LEU A 63 -5.30 5.06 -18.03
N ASN A 64 -5.91 3.90 -17.73
CA ASN A 64 -6.70 3.70 -16.51
C ASN A 64 -5.87 3.59 -15.23
N SER A 65 -4.55 3.39 -15.34
CA SER A 65 -3.66 3.36 -14.17
C SER A 65 -3.38 4.76 -13.61
N SER A 66 -3.74 5.80 -14.35
CA SER A 66 -3.58 7.21 -13.98
C SER A 66 -4.91 7.82 -13.53
N MET A 67 -4.83 8.83 -12.66
CA MET A 67 -6.00 9.61 -12.29
C MET A 67 -6.58 10.29 -13.52
N THR A 68 -7.90 10.33 -13.61
CA THR A 68 -8.58 11.06 -14.68
C THR A 68 -8.35 12.57 -14.52
N THR A 69 -8.38 13.33 -15.61
CA THR A 69 -8.26 14.79 -15.59
C THR A 69 -9.14 15.49 -14.53
N PRO A 70 -10.45 15.15 -14.36
CA PRO A 70 -11.27 15.76 -13.31
C PRO A 70 -10.82 15.38 -11.89
N GLU A 71 -10.32 14.16 -11.68
CA GLU A 71 -9.79 13.75 -10.38
C GLU A 71 -8.49 14.50 -10.06
N ILE A 72 -7.59 14.64 -11.04
CA ILE A 72 -6.37 15.46 -10.91
C ILE A 72 -6.73 16.91 -10.57
N ALA A 73 -7.74 17.48 -11.23
CA ALA A 73 -8.17 18.86 -10.96
C ALA A 73 -8.67 19.03 -9.51
N ARG A 74 -9.47 18.08 -9.01
CA ARG A 74 -9.93 18.07 -7.61
C ARG A 74 -8.76 17.95 -6.62
N GLU A 75 -7.80 17.07 -6.90
CA GLU A 75 -6.62 16.89 -6.06
C GLU A 75 -5.75 18.16 -6.01
N ILE A 76 -5.56 18.82 -7.15
CA ILE A 76 -4.86 20.10 -7.23
C ILE A 76 -5.56 21.17 -6.38
N GLU A 77 -6.89 21.27 -6.43
CA GLU A 77 -7.62 22.23 -5.61
C GLU A 77 -7.48 21.93 -4.11
N ALA A 78 -7.59 20.65 -3.72
CA ALA A 78 -7.41 20.21 -2.34
C ALA A 78 -6.00 20.55 -1.83
N LEU A 79 -4.96 20.18 -2.58
CA LEU A 79 -3.56 20.47 -2.23
C LEU A 79 -3.29 21.97 -2.14
N LYS A 80 -3.85 22.79 -3.05
CA LYS A 80 -3.73 24.25 -2.97
C LYS A 80 -4.33 24.81 -1.69
N LYS A 81 -5.51 24.32 -1.29
CA LYS A 81 -6.17 24.71 -0.05
C LYS A 81 -5.33 24.33 1.17
N ASP A 82 -4.76 23.12 1.17
CA ASP A 82 -3.89 22.65 2.24
C ASP A 82 -2.60 23.47 2.33
N CYS A 83 -1.95 23.75 1.21
CA CYS A 83 -0.79 24.62 1.15
C CYS A 83 -1.09 26.02 1.73
N ALA A 84 -2.23 26.61 1.36
CA ALA A 84 -2.65 27.90 1.92
C ALA A 84 -2.84 27.82 3.45
N SER A 85 -3.52 26.78 3.93
CA SER A 85 -3.74 26.54 5.37
C SER A 85 -2.43 26.34 6.14
N TYR A 86 -1.49 25.56 5.60
CA TYR A 86 -0.20 25.34 6.23
C TYR A 86 0.65 26.61 6.23
N THR A 87 0.60 27.39 5.15
CA THR A 87 1.30 28.68 5.08
C THR A 87 0.78 29.66 6.12
N GLU A 88 -0.55 29.77 6.26
CA GLU A 88 -1.16 30.60 7.31
C GLU A 88 -0.78 30.15 8.72
N LYS A 89 -0.85 28.84 9.00
CA LYS A 89 -0.41 28.28 10.28
C LYS A 89 1.05 28.57 10.57
N LEU A 90 1.90 28.44 9.57
CA LEU A 90 3.33 28.68 9.68
C LEU A 90 3.63 30.16 9.95
N GLU A 91 2.97 31.08 9.26
CA GLU A 91 3.10 32.52 9.52
C GLU A 91 2.56 32.92 10.90
N ARG A 92 1.45 32.30 11.35
CA ARG A 92 0.94 32.49 12.72
C ARG A 92 1.93 31.98 13.77
N ILE A 93 2.57 30.84 13.54
CA ILE A 93 3.59 30.31 14.45
C ILE A 93 4.78 31.27 14.46
N LYS A 94 5.32 31.66 13.30
CA LYS A 94 6.47 32.58 13.20
C LYS A 94 6.21 33.96 13.83
N SER A 95 5.01 34.50 13.66
CA SER A 95 4.64 35.81 14.24
C SER A 95 4.35 35.76 15.73
N ALA A 96 4.16 34.57 16.33
CA ALA A 96 3.97 34.46 17.77
C ALA A 96 5.24 34.88 18.53
N THR A 97 5.13 35.82 19.46
CA THR A 97 6.28 36.39 20.18
C THR A 97 6.92 35.44 21.20
N ASN A 98 6.29 34.29 21.48
CA ASN A 98 6.73 33.32 22.49
C ASN A 98 7.61 32.21 21.89
N HIS A 99 8.61 32.57 21.10
CA HIS A 99 9.58 31.61 20.59
C HIS A 99 10.60 31.30 21.69
N VAL A 100 10.60 30.06 22.17
CA VAL A 100 11.68 29.55 23.00
C VAL A 100 12.57 28.72 22.10
N THR A 101 13.80 29.16 21.92
CA THR A 101 14.79 28.40 21.16
C THR A 101 15.08 27.07 21.86
N PRO A 102 15.42 25.99 21.12
CA PRO A 102 15.85 24.74 21.73
C PRO A 102 16.96 24.93 22.78
N GLU A 103 17.87 25.87 22.54
CA GLU A 103 18.98 26.23 23.43
C GLU A 103 18.49 26.89 24.73
N GLU A 104 17.56 27.85 24.64
CA GLU A 104 16.94 28.48 25.82
C GLU A 104 16.16 27.45 26.66
N LYS A 105 15.41 26.57 25.99
CA LYS A 105 14.69 25.47 26.65
C LYS A 105 15.66 24.56 27.38
N GLU A 106 16.77 24.17 26.74
CA GLU A 106 17.77 23.31 27.36
C GLU A 106 18.42 24.00 28.57
N LYS A 107 18.76 25.28 28.46
CA LYS A 107 19.32 26.07 29.57
C LYS A 107 18.37 26.09 30.76
N VAL A 108 17.10 26.42 30.54
CA VAL A 108 16.07 26.44 31.60
C VAL A 108 15.89 25.05 32.24
N CYS A 109 15.88 23.99 31.43
CA CYS A 109 15.82 22.61 31.95
C CYS A 109 17.04 22.27 32.82
N ARG A 110 18.25 22.62 32.40
CA ARG A 110 19.49 22.39 33.17
C ARG A 110 19.47 23.16 34.49
N GLU A 111 19.08 24.43 34.46
CA GLU A 111 18.94 25.27 35.66
C GLU A 111 17.89 24.70 36.63
N GLN A 112 16.73 24.29 36.12
CA GLN A 112 15.69 23.67 36.94
C GLN A 112 16.20 22.40 37.62
N GLN A 113 16.94 21.55 36.90
CA GLN A 113 17.54 20.34 37.47
C GLN A 113 18.56 20.67 38.57
N LEU A 114 19.41 21.67 38.35
CA LEU A 114 20.39 22.15 39.31
C LEU A 114 19.70 22.64 40.59
N TYR A 115 18.74 23.56 40.47
CA TYR A 115 18.04 24.12 41.62
C TYR A 115 17.24 23.08 42.40
N ARG A 116 16.62 22.12 41.71
CA ARG A 116 15.94 20.99 42.37
C ARG A 116 16.91 20.12 43.16
N ARG A 117 18.09 19.82 42.60
CA ARG A 117 19.14 19.04 43.28
C ARG A 117 19.63 19.78 44.52
N GLU A 118 19.97 21.05 44.38
CA GLU A 118 20.47 21.88 45.47
C GLU A 118 19.43 22.08 46.58
N TRP A 119 18.16 22.30 46.22
CA TRP A 119 17.08 22.38 47.21
C TRP A 119 16.94 21.08 48.01
N ARG A 120 16.95 19.91 47.35
CA ARG A 120 16.90 18.61 48.05
C ARG A 120 18.09 18.41 48.98
N ARG A 121 19.29 18.77 48.53
CA ARG A 121 20.52 18.68 49.33
C ARG A 121 20.43 19.58 50.57
N ARG A 122 20.06 20.85 50.41
CA ARG A 122 19.90 21.81 51.51
C ARG A 122 18.82 21.37 52.50
N LYS A 123 17.67 20.92 52.00
CA LYS A 123 16.60 20.40 52.84
C LYS A 123 17.08 19.21 53.68
N ARG A 124 17.83 18.29 53.09
CA ARG A 124 18.40 17.14 53.81
C ARG A 124 19.35 17.59 54.92
N MET A 125 20.34 18.42 54.59
CA MET A 125 21.31 18.94 55.58
C MET A 125 20.64 19.69 56.74
N ALA A 126 19.64 20.54 56.44
CA ALA A 126 18.90 21.26 57.46
C ALA A 126 18.07 20.33 58.35
N THR A 127 17.52 19.26 57.77
CA THR A 127 16.73 18.25 58.50
C THR A 127 17.64 17.41 59.39
N GLU A 128 18.79 16.96 58.87
CA GLU A 128 19.80 16.24 59.65
C GLU A 128 20.33 17.06 60.83
N LEU A 129 20.64 18.34 60.61
CA LEU A 129 21.06 19.26 61.68
C LEU A 129 19.96 19.43 62.73
N LEU A 130 18.72 19.63 62.29
CA LEU A 130 17.58 19.77 63.18
C LEU A 130 17.36 18.51 64.01
N ASP A 131 17.40 17.34 63.40
CA ASP A 131 17.18 16.07 64.09
C ASP A 131 18.30 15.81 65.10
N ALA A 132 19.57 16.13 64.77
CA ALA A 132 20.69 16.06 65.72
C ALA A 132 20.51 16.99 66.94
N ILE A 133 19.96 18.21 66.74
CA ILE A 133 19.63 19.10 67.87
C ILE A 133 18.49 18.53 68.72
N LEU A 134 17.48 17.94 68.07
CA LEU A 134 16.31 17.38 68.75
C LEU A 134 16.62 16.10 69.52
N GLU A 135 17.62 15.32 69.12
CA GLU A 135 18.08 14.13 69.88
C GLU A 135 18.52 14.49 71.31
N GLY A 136 19.08 15.68 71.51
CA GLY A 136 19.47 16.19 72.83
C GLY A 136 18.42 17.09 73.50
N TYR A 137 17.26 17.31 72.87
CA TYR A 137 16.30 18.31 73.33
C TYR A 137 15.28 17.70 74.31
N PRO A 138 15.15 18.22 75.55
CA PRO A 138 14.32 17.60 76.58
C PRO A 138 12.80 17.81 76.41
N LYS A 139 12.37 18.53 75.36
CA LYS A 139 10.97 18.92 75.10
C LYS A 139 10.53 18.47 73.70
N SER A 140 9.24 18.61 73.38
CA SER A 140 8.69 18.11 72.11
C SER A 140 9.10 18.95 70.90
N LYS A 141 9.17 18.34 69.70
CA LYS A 141 9.48 19.02 68.43
C LYS A 141 8.58 20.22 68.13
N LYS A 142 7.31 20.18 68.55
CA LYS A 142 6.35 21.29 68.42
C LYS A 142 6.66 22.51 69.30
N GLN A 143 7.48 22.34 70.34
CA GLN A 143 7.93 23.42 71.21
C GLN A 143 9.30 23.96 70.78
N PHE A 144 9.99 23.25 69.88
CA PHE A 144 11.27 23.66 69.32
C PHE A 144 11.10 24.57 68.09
N PHE A 145 10.10 24.27 67.25
CA PHE A 145 9.65 25.16 66.17
C PHE A 145 8.71 26.24 66.70
#